data_AF-N9V375-F1
#
_entry.id   AF-N9V375-F1
#
_cell.length_a   1.000
_cell.length_b   1.000
_cell.length_c   1.000
_cell.angle_alpha   90.00
_cell.angle_beta   90.00
_cell.angle_gamma   90.00
#
_symmetry.space_group_name_H-M   'P 1'
#
loop_
_entity.id
_entity.type
_entity.pdbx_description
1 polymer ?
#
loop_
_entity_poly.entity_id
_entity_poly.type
_entity_poly.pdbx_seq_one_letter_code
_entity_poly.pdbx_strand_id
1 'polypeptide(L)' 'PYYSDRYKDDQYEYRHVILPDEMAAKLIKDHLMTEDEWRKLGIQQSVGWVHYDIFKPEPNVLLFRRKRTDI' A
#
# COMPACT_ATOMS: atom_id res chain seq x y z
N PRO A 1 -1.90 10.87 4.80
CA PRO A 1 -2.29 9.50 4.40
C PRO A 1 -3.13 8.84 5.49
N TYR A 2 -4.23 8.20 5.12
CA TYR A 2 -5.02 7.38 6.04
C TYR A 2 -4.58 5.91 5.90
N TYR A 3 -4.41 5.22 7.03
CA TYR A 3 -4.00 3.81 7.08
C TYR A 3 -5.15 2.99 7.64
N SER A 4 -5.61 1.98 6.89
CA SER A 4 -6.67 1.09 7.38
C SER A 4 -6.20 0.23 8.56
N ASP A 5 -7.18 -0.33 9.27
CA ASP A 5 -6.91 -1.48 10.13
C ASP A 5 -6.31 -2.63 9.32
N ARG A 6 -5.54 -3.47 10.03
CA ARG A 6 -4.89 -4.64 9.42
C ARG A 6 -5.87 -5.80 9.43
N TYR A 7 -5.97 -6.49 8.31
CA TYR A 7 -6.74 -7.71 8.15
C TYR A 7 -5.83 -8.83 7.65
N LYS A 8 -6.19 -10.09 7.86
CA LYS A 8 -5.32 -11.24 7.60
C LYS A 8 -6.08 -12.37 6.95
N ASP A 9 -5.37 -13.14 6.12
CA ASP A 9 -5.76 -14.49 5.73
C ASP A 9 -4.75 -15.51 6.30
N ASP A 10 -4.76 -16.73 5.77
CA ASP A 10 -3.88 -17.82 6.21
C ASP A 10 -2.39 -17.57 5.92
N GLN A 11 -2.05 -16.69 4.96
CA GLN A 11 -0.68 -16.50 4.46
C GLN A 11 -0.15 -15.08 4.65
N TYR A 12 -1.02 -14.08 4.61
CA TYR A 12 -0.66 -12.67 4.52
C TYR A 12 -1.45 -11.80 5.51
N GLU A 13 -0.82 -10.71 5.91
CA GLU A 13 -1.46 -9.57 6.54
C GLU A 13 -1.56 -8.44 5.52
N TYR A 14 -2.69 -7.75 5.51
CA TYR A 14 -3.08 -6.76 4.53
C TYR A 14 -3.44 -5.44 5.20
N ARG A 15 -3.30 -4.36 4.44
CA ARG A 15 -3.74 -3.01 4.77
C ARG A 15 -3.86 -2.22 3.47
N HIS A 16 -4.76 -1.25 3.44
CA HIS A 16 -4.74 -0.24 2.39
C HIS A 16 -4.37 1.13 2.97
N VAL A 17 -3.73 1.96 2.13
CA VAL A 17 -3.40 3.35 2.44
C VAL A 17 -4.12 4.24 1.46
N ILE A 18 -4.90 5.19 1.98
CA ILE A 18 -5.58 6.19 1.17
C ILE A 18 -4.73 7.47 1.16
N LEU A 19 -4.34 7.88 -0.04
CA LEU A 19 -3.56 9.08 -0.26
C LEU A 19 -4.48 10.31 -0.36
N PRO A 20 -4.07 11.46 0.22
CA PRO A 20 -4.68 12.75 -0.08
C PRO A 20 -4.56 13.09 -1.57
N ASP A 21 -5.50 13.86 -2.09
CA ASP A 21 -5.59 14.22 -3.52
C ASP A 21 -4.29 14.85 -4.04
N GLU A 22 -3.65 15.73 -3.25
CA GLU A 22 -2.39 16.39 -3.62
C GLU A 22 -1.22 15.41 -3.85
N MET A 23 -1.23 14.28 -3.14
CA MET A 23 -0.24 13.22 -3.29
C MET A 23 -0.61 12.30 -4.46
N ALA A 24 -1.88 11.92 -4.55
CA ALA A 24 -2.39 11.04 -5.60
C ALA A 24 -2.28 11.66 -7.00
N ALA A 25 -2.32 12.99 -7.11
CA ALA A 25 -2.15 13.72 -8.37
C ALA A 25 -0.78 13.50 -9.02
N LYS A 26 0.24 13.12 -8.24
CA LYS A 26 1.63 12.92 -8.71
C LYS A 26 1.94 11.47 -9.10
N LEU A 27 0.99 10.55 -8.91
CA LEU A 27 1.19 9.14 -9.21
C LEU A 27 1.11 8.85 -10.70
N ILE A 28 2.10 8.13 -11.22
CA ILE A 28 2.00 7.44 -12.50
C ILE A 28 1.29 6.10 -12.20
N LYS A 29 0.02 5.97 -12.62
CA LYS A 29 -0.95 4.96 -12.15
C LYS A 29 -0.87 3.60 -12.85
N ASP A 30 0.29 3.25 -13.42
CA ASP A 30 0.43 2.12 -14.35
C ASP A 30 1.32 0.97 -13.87
N HIS A 31 1.91 1.07 -12.68
CA HIS A 31 2.77 0.01 -12.14
C HIS A 31 2.66 -0.13 -10.62
N LEU A 32 3.06 -1.31 -10.13
CA LEU A 32 3.22 -1.59 -8.71
C LEU A 32 4.49 -0.92 -8.21
N MET A 33 4.39 -0.32 -7.04
CA MET A 33 5.49 0.46 -6.45
C MET A 33 6.39 -0.43 -5.61
N THR A 34 7.69 -0.27 -5.80
CA THR A 34 8.74 -0.77 -4.93
C THR A 34 8.69 -0.10 -3.55
N GLU A 35 9.36 -0.70 -2.56
CA GLU A 35 9.49 -0.12 -1.22
C GLU A 35 10.04 1.30 -1.22
N ASP A 36 11.05 1.56 -2.03
CA ASP A 36 11.65 2.88 -2.14
C ASP A 36 10.69 3.91 -2.75
N GLU A 37 9.89 3.52 -3.76
CA GLU A 37 8.95 4.41 -4.42
C GLU A 37 7.83 4.84 -3.47
N TRP A 38 7.17 3.90 -2.80
CA TRP A 38 6.09 4.26 -1.89
C TRP A 38 6.61 4.96 -0.62
N ARG A 39 7.84 4.69 -0.17
CA ARG A 39 8.49 5.46 0.91
C ARG A 39 8.80 6.89 0.49
N LYS A 40 9.25 7.12 -0.76
CA LYS A 40 9.49 8.48 -1.29
C LYS A 40 8.20 9.30 -1.41
N LEU A 41 7.05 8.66 -1.56
CA LEU A 41 5.75 9.32 -1.44
C LEU A 41 5.44 9.76 -0.01
N GLY A 42 6.20 9.32 1.00
CA GLY A 42 5.94 9.64 2.41
C GLY A 42 5.02 8.64 3.11
N ILE A 43 4.77 7.47 2.50
CA ILE A 43 4.09 6.36 3.17
C ILE A 43 5.07 5.70 4.13
N GLN A 44 4.64 5.51 5.37
CA GLN A 44 5.46 4.93 6.44
C GLN A 44 4.82 3.65 6.94
N GLN A 45 5.52 2.54 6.74
CA GLN A 45 5.15 1.23 7.25
C GLN A 45 6.40 0.51 7.77
N SER A 46 6.19 -0.51 8.61
CA SER A 46 7.25 -1.44 9.00
C SER A 46 7.84 -2.17 7.79
N VAL A 47 8.93 -2.91 7.98
CA VAL A 47 9.58 -3.66 6.89
C VAL A 47 8.69 -4.79 6.38
N GLY A 48 8.77 -5.08 5.08
CA GLY A 48 8.18 -6.27 4.45
C GLY A 48 6.79 -6.07 3.82
N TRP A 49 6.26 -4.85 3.84
CA TRP A 49 5.02 -4.51 3.11
C TRP A 49 5.30 -4.31 1.62
N VAL A 50 4.47 -4.94 0.79
CA VAL A 50 4.57 -4.91 -0.67
C VAL A 50 3.28 -4.34 -1.26
N HIS A 51 3.39 -3.35 -2.15
CA HIS A 51 2.27 -2.88 -2.97
C HIS A 51 1.97 -3.97 -3.99
N TYR A 52 0.85 -4.68 -3.82
CA TYR A 52 0.63 -5.95 -4.52
C TYR A 52 -0.43 -5.90 -5.62
N ASP A 53 -1.29 -4.89 -5.62
CA ASP A 53 -2.34 -4.74 -6.62
C ASP A 53 -2.77 -3.27 -6.75
N ILE A 54 -3.29 -2.91 -7.93
CA ILE A 54 -3.76 -1.57 -8.27
C ILE A 54 -5.28 -1.56 -8.30
N PHE A 55 -5.88 -0.84 -7.36
CA PHE A 55 -7.33 -0.66 -7.35
C PHE A 55 -7.77 0.43 -8.35
N LYS A 56 -8.02 0.02 -9.60
CA LYS A 56 -8.39 0.93 -10.70
C LYS A 56 -9.56 1.88 -10.39
N PRO A 57 -10.63 1.47 -9.67
CA PRO A 57 -11.74 2.37 -9.34
C PRO A 57 -11.35 3.54 -8.44
N GLU A 58 -10.43 3.34 -7.49
CA GLU A 58 -9.97 4.39 -6.58
C GLU A 58 -8.43 4.44 -6.55
N PRO A 59 -7.79 5.15 -7.52
CA PRO A 59 -6.33 5.12 -7.69
C PRO A 59 -5.53 5.76 -6.56
N ASN A 60 -6.17 6.49 -5.66
CA ASN A 60 -5.57 7.03 -4.43
C ASN A 60 -5.50 5.97 -3.32
N VAL A 61 -6.09 4.78 -3.52
CA VAL A 61 -6.01 3.65 -2.60
C VAL A 61 -4.89 2.73 -3.03
N LEU A 62 -3.89 2.58 -2.15
CA LEU A 62 -2.75 1.68 -2.35
C LEU A 62 -2.92 0.43 -1.50
N LEU A 63 -2.84 -0.73 -2.14
CA LEU A 63 -3.07 -2.03 -1.51
C LEU A 63 -1.75 -2.69 -1.10
N PHE A 64 -1.57 -2.94 0.18
CA PHE A 64 -0.36 -3.55 0.72
C PHE A 64 -0.63 -4.93 1.31
N ARG A 65 0.33 -5.83 1.15
CA ARG A 65 0.39 -7.12 1.85
C ARG A 65 1.78 -7.40 2.38
N ARG A 66 1.89 -8.19 3.44
CA ARG A 66 3.16 -8.78 3.91
C ARG A 66 2.93 -10.21 4.37
N LYS A 67 3.96 -11.06 4.27
CA LYS A 67 3.87 -12.42 4.82
C LYS A 67 3.64 -12.36 6.33
N ARG A 68 2.79 -13.25 6.82
CA ARG A 68 2.60 -13.44 8.25
C ARG A 68 3.88 -14.03 8.87
N THR A 69 4.21 -13.53 10.05
CA THR A 69 5.36 -14.01 10.86
C THR A 69 4.89 -14.77 12.10
N ASP A 70 3.58 -14.87 12.29
CA ASP A 70 2.87 -15.52 13.39
C ASP A 70 2.36 -16.92 13.01
N ILE A 71 2.94 -17.52 11.97
CA ILE A 71 2.66 -18.89 11.48
C ILE A 71 3.90 -19.75 11.69
#